data_AF-A0A6C8G9L0-F1
#
_entry.id   AF-A0A6C8G9L0-F1
#
_cell.length_a   1.000
_cell.length_b   1.000
_cell.length_c   1.000
_cell.angle_alpha   90.00
_cell.angle_beta   90.00
_cell.angle_gamma   90.00
#
_symmetry.space_group_name_H-M   'P 1'
#
loop_
_entity.id
_entity.type
_entity.pdbx_description
1 polymer ?
#
loop_
_entity_poly.entity_id
_entity_poly.type
_entity_poly.pdbx_seq_one_letter_code
_entity_poly.pdbx_strand_id
1 'polypeptide(L)'
;MRINQENIDDGYFYKVSIQKIKASPYWSELIKSLNATEIKQIDDLKDLRCAVIFLKENIKVASIYYDKNGKYGAINATPVIFKGGLYDWINDNFPKLID
;
A
#
# COMPACT_ATOMS: atom_id res chain seq x y z
N MET A 1 11.43 15.90 -7.13
CA MET A 1 11.45 14.79 -8.11
C MET A 1 10.15 14.02 -7.93
N ARG A 2 9.36 13.84 -9.01
CA ARG A 2 8.10 13.08 -8.97
C ARG A 2 8.47 11.61 -8.76
N ILE A 3 8.02 10.98 -7.68
CA ILE A 3 8.31 9.57 -7.40
C ILE A 3 7.21 8.74 -8.06
N ASN A 4 7.58 7.97 -9.11
CA ASN A 4 6.68 7.03 -9.77
C ASN A 4 6.84 5.60 -9.17
N GLN A 5 6.11 4.61 -9.69
CA GLN A 5 6.18 3.23 -9.18
C GLN A 5 7.56 2.59 -9.33
N GLU A 6 8.25 2.84 -10.45
CA GLU A 6 9.60 2.32 -10.71
C GLU A 6 10.59 2.86 -9.67
N ASN A 7 10.49 4.16 -9.36
CA ASN A 7 11.34 4.79 -8.34
C ASN A 7 11.05 4.31 -6.90
N ILE A 8 9.85 3.81 -6.60
CA ILE A 8 9.54 3.21 -5.29
C ILE A 8 10.04 1.78 -5.21
N ASP A 9 9.82 0.97 -6.25
CA ASP A 9 10.17 -0.44 -6.24
C ASP A 9 11.70 -0.62 -6.03
N ASP A 10 12.51 0.29 -6.57
CA ASP A 10 13.99 0.31 -6.41
C ASP A 10 14.48 1.17 -5.23
N GLY A 11 13.63 2.04 -4.66
CA GLY A 11 14.02 3.12 -3.76
C GLY A 11 13.53 3.00 -2.32
N TYR A 12 13.05 1.82 -1.89
CA TYR A 12 12.53 1.63 -0.53
C TYR A 12 13.58 2.00 0.54
N PHE A 13 13.36 3.13 1.23
CA PHE A 13 14.12 3.47 2.43
C PHE A 13 13.83 2.48 3.57
N TYR A 14 12.61 1.94 3.63
CA TYR A 14 12.19 0.96 4.62
C TYR A 14 11.32 -0.13 3.99
N LYS A 15 11.62 -1.39 4.32
CA LYS A 15 10.90 -2.57 3.80
C LYS A 15 10.49 -3.50 4.95
N VAL A 16 9.19 -3.63 5.16
CA VAL A 16 8.60 -4.64 6.06
C VAL A 16 8.01 -5.77 5.23
N SER A 17 8.35 -7.01 5.57
CA SER A 17 7.87 -8.20 4.87
C SER A 17 7.21 -9.16 5.85
N ILE A 18 5.91 -9.42 5.67
CA ILE A 18 5.16 -10.39 6.47
C ILE A 18 4.96 -11.66 5.65
N GLN A 19 5.64 -12.73 6.04
CA GLN A 19 5.45 -14.04 5.42
C GLN A 19 4.28 -14.78 6.07
N LYS A 20 3.61 -15.64 5.28
CA LYS A 20 2.47 -16.45 5.74
C LYS A 20 1.39 -15.60 6.44
N ILE A 21 1.01 -14.47 5.83
CA ILE A 21 0.08 -13.46 6.40
C ILE A 21 -1.19 -14.07 7.01
N LYS A 22 -1.77 -15.13 6.41
CA LYS A 22 -2.98 -15.82 6.92
C LYS A 22 -2.80 -16.46 8.30
N ALA A 23 -1.58 -16.83 8.66
CA ALA A 23 -1.22 -17.39 9.97
C ALA A 23 -0.65 -16.33 10.92
N SER A 24 -0.57 -15.07 10.49
CA SER A 24 -0.07 -13.97 11.31
C SER A 24 -1.22 -13.34 12.12
N PRO A 25 -0.91 -12.67 13.25
CA PRO A 25 -1.92 -11.92 14.02
C PRO A 25 -2.57 -10.79 13.21
N TYR A 26 -1.91 -10.33 12.14
CA TYR A 26 -2.38 -9.25 11.27
C TYR A 26 -3.53 -9.64 10.35
N TRP A 27 -3.81 -10.93 10.14
CA TRP A 27 -4.74 -11.38 9.09
C TRP A 27 -6.15 -10.81 9.24
N SER A 28 -6.74 -10.95 10.43
CA SER A 28 -8.14 -10.56 10.67
C SER A 28 -8.34 -9.05 10.48
N GLU A 29 -7.44 -8.25 11.04
CA GLU A 29 -7.49 -6.80 10.94
C GLU A 29 -7.22 -6.32 9.51
N LEU A 30 -6.23 -6.90 8.83
CA LEU A 30 -5.94 -6.59 7.42
C LEU A 30 -7.18 -6.82 6.54
N ILE A 31 -7.87 -7.96 6.70
CA ILE A 31 -9.09 -8.27 5.93
C ILE A 31 -10.20 -7.26 6.24
N LYS A 32 -10.40 -6.94 7.52
CA LYS A 32 -11.37 -5.93 7.93
C LYS A 32 -11.07 -4.57 7.30
N SER A 33 -9.81 -4.15 7.31
CA SER A 33 -9.36 -2.87 6.76
C SER A 33 -9.47 -2.82 5.24
N LEU A 34 -9.14 -3.91 4.54
CA LEU A 34 -9.36 -4.04 3.10
C LEU A 34 -10.83 -3.90 2.74
N ASN A 35 -11.73 -4.60 3.45
CA ASN A 35 -13.17 -4.54 3.20
C ASN A 35 -13.78 -3.17 3.51
N ALA A 36 -13.18 -2.41 4.42
CA ALA A 36 -13.61 -1.05 4.77
C ALA A 36 -13.04 0.03 3.83
N THR A 37 -12.07 -0.31 2.97
CA THR A 37 -11.42 0.66 2.08
C THR A 37 -12.30 0.92 0.86
N GLU A 38 -12.79 2.15 0.72
CA GLU A 38 -13.44 2.59 -0.52
C GLU A 38 -12.39 3.03 -1.55
N ILE A 39 -12.59 2.63 -2.82
CA ILE A 39 -11.66 2.90 -3.92
C ILE A 39 -12.42 3.55 -5.07
N LYS A 40 -11.88 4.65 -5.62
CA LYS A 40 -12.39 5.26 -6.85
C LYS A 40 -11.23 5.55 -7.79
N GLN A 41 -11.38 5.16 -9.05
CA GLN A 41 -10.39 5.45 -10.09
C GLN A 41 -10.35 6.95 -10.40
N ILE A 42 -9.14 7.45 -10.68
CA ILE A 42 -8.87 8.84 -11.11
C ILE A 42 -7.88 8.84 -12.28
N ASP A 43 -7.73 9.98 -12.94
CA ASP A 43 -6.89 10.07 -14.15
C ASP A 43 -5.42 10.45 -13.86
N ASP A 44 -5.15 11.16 -12.75
CA ASP A 44 -3.81 11.69 -12.43
C ASP A 44 -3.20 11.02 -11.20
N LEU A 45 -2.01 10.47 -11.38
CA LEU A 45 -1.23 9.82 -10.32
C LEU A 45 -0.48 10.86 -9.49
N LYS A 46 -0.75 10.92 -8.19
CA LYS A 46 -0.02 11.78 -7.24
C LYS A 46 1.34 11.19 -6.84
N ASP A 47 2.17 12.02 -6.20
CA ASP A 47 3.47 11.61 -5.69
C ASP A 47 3.34 10.48 -4.67
N LEU A 48 3.87 9.31 -5.02
CA LEU A 48 3.82 8.12 -4.18
C LEU A 48 4.95 8.16 -3.14
N ARG A 49 4.70 7.56 -1.97
CA ARG A 49 5.62 7.52 -0.82
C ARG A 49 5.74 6.15 -0.16
N CYS A 50 4.69 5.33 -0.24
CA CYS A 50 4.65 4.01 0.37
C CYS A 50 4.05 2.99 -0.60
N ALA A 51 4.40 1.72 -0.43
CA ALA A 51 3.77 0.62 -1.15
C ALA A 51 3.52 -0.58 -0.24
N VAL A 52 2.39 -1.24 -0.48
CA VAL A 52 2.06 -2.58 0.00
C VAL A 52 2.09 -3.53 -1.19
N ILE A 53 3.03 -4.46 -1.16
CA ILE A 53 3.17 -5.48 -2.20
C ILE A 53 2.68 -6.82 -1.65
N PHE A 54 1.74 -7.43 -2.35
CA PHE A 54 1.28 -8.78 -2.10
C PHE A 54 2.04 -9.75 -2.99
N LEU A 55 2.70 -10.72 -2.35
CA LEU A 55 3.44 -11.77 -3.01
C LEU A 55 2.76 -13.13 -2.77
N LYS A 56 2.68 -13.97 -3.80
CA LYS A 56 2.39 -15.40 -3.68
C LYS A 56 3.61 -16.15 -4.21
N GLU A 57 4.25 -16.98 -3.39
CA GLU A 57 5.44 -17.76 -3.79
C GLU A 57 6.55 -16.86 -4.38
N ASN A 58 6.78 -15.69 -3.77
CA ASN A 58 7.71 -14.63 -4.23
C ASN A 58 7.33 -13.94 -5.55
N ILE A 59 6.19 -14.26 -6.14
CA ILE A 59 5.67 -13.60 -7.34
C ILE A 59 4.71 -12.48 -6.91
N LYS A 60 4.89 -11.28 -7.46
CA LYS A 60 3.99 -10.14 -7.24
C LYS A 60 2.61 -10.43 -7.84
N VAL A 61 1.58 -10.47 -6.99
CA VAL A 61 0.18 -10.69 -7.41
C VAL A 61 -0.65 -9.41 -7.34
N ALA A 62 -0.29 -8.48 -6.45
CA ALA A 62 -0.89 -7.16 -6.38
C ALA A 62 0.08 -6.18 -5.72
N SER A 63 -0.06 -4.90 -6.06
CA SER A 63 0.65 -3.81 -5.42
C SER A 63 -0.27 -2.61 -5.25
N ILE A 64 -0.24 -2.03 -4.06
CA ILE A 64 -0.96 -0.83 -3.70
C ILE A 64 0.06 0.22 -3.30
N TYR A 65 0.02 1.38 -3.93
CA TYR A 65 0.90 2.50 -3.65
C TYR A 65 0.07 3.62 -3.04
N TYR A 66 0.68 4.39 -2.14
CA TYR A 66 0.05 5.51 -1.43
C TYR A 66 0.90 6.77 -1.51
N ASP A 67 0.25 7.92 -1.53
CA ASP A 67 0.86 9.22 -1.24
C ASP A 67 1.13 9.38 0.26
N LYS A 68 1.75 10.50 0.65
CA LYS A 68 2.13 10.79 2.05
C LYS A 68 0.97 10.76 3.06
N ASN A 69 -0.26 10.92 2.58
CA ASN A 69 -1.46 11.02 3.41
C ASN A 69 -2.35 9.77 3.29
N GLY A 70 -1.97 8.79 2.46
CA GLY A 70 -2.79 7.61 2.18
C GLY A 70 -4.06 7.86 1.38
N LYS A 71 -4.26 9.07 0.85
CA LYS A 71 -5.49 9.47 0.19
C LYS A 71 -5.45 9.16 -1.30
N TYR A 72 -4.30 9.36 -1.93
CA TYR A 72 -4.12 9.12 -3.36
C TYR A 72 -3.09 8.02 -3.58
N GLY A 73 -3.17 7.33 -4.72
CA GLY A 73 -2.14 6.38 -5.08
C GLY A 73 -2.47 5.54 -6.30
N ALA A 74 -2.04 4.28 -6.31
CA ALA A 74 -2.28 3.38 -7.42
C ALA A 74 -2.45 1.93 -6.98
N ILE A 75 -3.30 1.18 -7.70
CA ILE A 75 -3.39 -0.28 -7.61
C ILE A 75 -2.92 -0.85 -8.94
N ASN A 76 -1.86 -1.66 -8.94
CA ASN A 76 -1.29 -2.28 -10.15
C ASN A 76 -1.08 -1.30 -11.33
N ALA A 77 -0.73 -0.04 -11.03
CA ALA A 77 -0.56 1.09 -11.97
C ALA A 77 -1.82 1.89 -12.34
N THR A 78 -3.01 1.47 -11.92
CA THR A 78 -4.23 2.28 -12.06
C THR A 78 -4.29 3.34 -10.97
N PRO A 79 -4.31 4.65 -11.30
CA PRO A 79 -4.43 5.70 -10.30
C PRO A 79 -5.79 5.68 -9.61
N VAL A 80 -5.78 5.84 -8.29
CA VAL A 80 -6.99 5.80 -7.46
C VAL A 80 -6.94 6.83 -6.33
N ILE A 81 -8.12 7.15 -5.81
CA ILE A 81 -8.31 7.78 -4.51
C ILE A 81 -8.86 6.74 -3.53
N PHE A 82 -8.29 6.70 -2.35
CA PHE A 82 -8.68 5.84 -1.24
C PHE A 82 -9.47 6.64 -0.20
N LYS A 83 -10.35 5.95 0.52
CA LYS A 83 -11.01 6.50 1.70
C LYS A 83 -11.08 5.44 2.80
N GLY A 84 -10.34 5.70 3.87
CA GLY A 84 -10.24 4.88 5.08
C GLY A 84 -9.60 3.50 4.88
N GLY A 85 -9.48 2.76 5.99
CA GLY A 85 -9.29 1.32 5.99
C GLY A 85 -7.82 0.89 5.96
N LEU A 86 -7.32 0.52 4.78
CA LEU A 86 -6.02 -0.13 4.64
C LEU A 86 -4.85 0.78 5.00
N TYR A 87 -4.89 2.06 4.61
CA TYR A 87 -3.81 2.99 4.94
C TYR A 87 -3.68 3.22 6.45
N ASP A 88 -4.81 3.43 7.12
CA ASP A 88 -4.86 3.61 8.57
C ASP A 88 -4.26 2.40 9.28
N TRP A 89 -4.64 1.20 8.84
CA TRP A 89 -4.10 -0.06 9.37
C TRP A 89 -2.58 -0.18 9.20
N ILE A 90 -2.03 0.23 8.05
CA ILE A 90 -0.57 0.23 7.83
C ILE A 90 0.11 1.18 8.81
N ASN A 91 -0.43 2.40 8.95
CA ASN A 91 0.15 3.43 9.80
C ASN A 91 0.12 3.05 11.29
N ASP A 92 -0.94 2.39 11.74
CA ASP A 92 -1.09 1.93 13.12
C ASP A 92 -0.15 0.76 13.47
N ASN A 93 0.09 -0.14 12.51
CA ASN A 93 0.90 -1.34 12.74
C ASN A 93 2.40 -1.14 12.43
N PHE A 94 2.73 -0.20 11.54
CA PHE A 94 4.09 0.05 11.08
C PHE A 94 4.42 1.55 11.10
N PRO A 95 4.42 2.18 12.28
CA PRO A 95 4.73 3.59 12.42
C PRO A 95 6.15 3.88 11.91
N LYS A 96 6.34 5.04 11.28
CA LYS A 96 7.59 5.53 10.66
C LYS A 96 8.00 4.88 9.33
N LEU A 97 7.09 4.16 8.66
CA LEU A 97 7.34 3.75 7.26
C LEU A 97 7.28 4.92 6.27
N ILE A 98 6.69 6.05 6.68
CA ILE A 98 6.49 7.25 5.87
C ILE A 98 7.04 8.41 6.69
N ASP A 99 8.12 9.02 6.20
CA ASP A 99 8.66 10.31 6.70
C ASP A 99 8.01 11.49 5.95
#